data_AF-J3DSN0-F1
#
_entry.id   AF-J3DSN0-F1
#
_cell.length_a   1.000
_cell.length_b   1.000
_cell.length_c   1.000
_cell.angle_alpha   90.00
_cell.angle_beta   90.00
_cell.angle_gamma   90.00
#
_symmetry.space_group_name_H-M   'P 1'
#
loop_
_entity.id
_entity.type
_entity.pdbx_description
1 polymer ?
#
loop_
_entity_poly.entity_id
_entity_poly.type
_entity_poly.pdbx_seq_one_letter_code
_entity_poly.pdbx_strand_id
1 'polypeptide(L)'
;MTRKSLPTNITRKLWSQCGGYCQRPDCNKLLFAESGGKNVSLANVAHIIGHGADGPRSEHELAEQIDKDGFDNLIMLCLACHKIIDELQSQYPVEEILTWKTQHAEKISALFTSPKFPDEDHLLQAVNDLLEENRTIFEEYGPYSDLVINSDSGDALETWRLRSLDTLIPNNRKIINLIESSKYKYGYPWEPYKQMLRYKMHADAFQDNCLSDKKISEYKTFPIEFDHFIKAKLGIPTPSIEAIKDEELEFRHNQIQTFIKRFLGNHNYISKLEELNKSTMIVDLLDGRMLKVFVTNTYYFTEHTLDKVTEIDPGIDAIICSCPSGQYAPSAKALCIQKGIGLFMLGEFMGAIRLTGEKYLNYLTSGDRKTRIERLGGAVQALRPAAGTEVYLFGSYLRQKSHNDIDIMIVYKDAAAKAAMIALEAGLRGCTRYEDEALDITIASKDEFAKLRLDQDNLTRAFP
;
A
#
# COMPACT_ATOMS: atom_id res chain seq x y z
N MET A 1 12.23 35.62 23.52
CA MET A 1 13.69 35.50 23.29
C MET A 1 13.93 35.52 21.79
N THR A 2 14.73 36.46 21.30
CA THR A 2 15.22 36.46 19.92
C THR A 2 16.15 35.26 19.76
N ARG A 3 15.77 34.25 18.96
CA ARG A 3 16.66 33.12 18.64
C ARG A 3 17.94 33.68 18.04
N LYS A 4 19.09 33.31 18.60
CA LYS A 4 20.41 33.64 18.06
C LYS A 4 20.48 33.11 16.63
N SER A 5 20.96 33.92 15.68
CA SER A 5 21.10 33.44 14.30
C SER A 5 22.27 32.46 14.21
N LEU A 6 22.09 31.37 13.48
CA LEU A 6 23.15 30.40 13.24
C LEU A 6 24.22 31.00 12.31
N PRO A 7 25.50 30.60 12.48
CA PRO A 7 26.57 31.05 11.59
C PRO A 7 26.26 30.72 10.12
N THR A 8 26.52 31.66 9.21
CA THR A 8 26.16 31.55 7.79
C THR A 8 26.65 30.25 7.13
N ASN A 9 27.87 29.81 7.44
CA ASN A 9 28.42 28.59 6.85
C ASN A 9 27.80 27.30 7.42
N ILE A 10 27.34 27.31 8.67
CA ILE A 10 26.57 26.18 9.26
C ILE A 10 25.23 26.07 8.54
N THR A 11 24.52 27.20 8.37
CA THR A 11 23.27 27.27 7.62
C THR A 11 23.45 26.78 6.17
N ARG A 12 24.50 27.21 5.48
CA ARG A 12 24.82 26.72 4.12
C ARG A 12 25.09 25.22 4.08
N LYS A 13 25.83 24.69 5.06
CA LYS A 13 26.14 23.26 5.15
C LYS A 13 24.86 22.44 5.39
N LEU A 14 23.96 22.91 6.25
CA LEU A 14 22.65 22.29 6.48
C LEU A 14 21.79 22.27 5.21
N TRP A 15 21.70 23.40 4.51
CA TRP A 15 20.97 23.48 3.24
C TRP A 15 21.55 22.57 2.15
N SER A 16 22.88 22.50 2.06
CA SER A 16 23.57 21.59 1.15
C SER A 16 23.26 20.12 1.48
N GLN A 17 23.31 19.76 2.77
CA GLN A 17 23.06 18.39 3.23
C GLN A 17 21.61 17.95 3.05
N CYS A 18 20.63 18.86 3.22
CA CYS A 18 19.22 18.51 3.08
C CYS A 18 18.72 18.57 1.63
N GLY A 19 19.46 19.22 0.72
CA GLY A 19 19.07 19.36 -0.69
C GLY A 19 17.76 20.12 -0.90
N GLY A 20 17.29 20.88 0.08
CA GLY A 20 16.01 21.59 0.03
C GLY A 20 14.79 20.78 0.50
N TYR A 21 14.98 19.56 1.01
CA TYR A 21 13.91 18.67 1.46
C TYR A 21 13.99 18.35 2.95
N CYS A 22 12.83 18.07 3.57
CA CYS A 22 12.74 17.64 4.96
C CYS A 22 13.53 16.35 5.19
N GLN A 23 14.41 16.32 6.20
CA GLN A 23 15.29 15.18 6.47
C GLN A 23 14.63 14.05 7.27
N ARG A 24 13.37 14.20 7.72
CA ARG A 24 12.62 13.10 8.33
C ARG A 24 12.29 12.05 7.26
N PRO A 25 12.51 10.74 7.53
CA PRO A 25 12.10 9.66 6.64
C PRO A 25 10.63 9.79 6.21
N ASP A 26 10.35 9.39 4.97
CA ASP A 26 9.02 9.36 4.35
C ASP A 26 8.28 10.70 4.22
N CYS A 27 8.83 11.80 4.77
CA CYS A 27 8.23 13.12 4.62
C CYS A 27 8.57 13.74 3.26
N ASN A 28 9.87 13.84 2.92
CA ASN A 28 10.39 14.38 1.65
C ASN A 28 9.72 15.67 1.15
N LYS A 29 9.13 16.48 2.03
CA LYS A 29 8.49 17.75 1.65
C LYS A 29 9.53 18.78 1.26
N LEU A 30 9.25 19.53 0.21
CA LEU A 30 10.02 20.73 -0.13
C LEU A 30 9.99 21.71 1.04
N LEU A 31 11.15 22.26 1.36
CA LEU A 31 11.31 23.26 2.42
C LEU A 31 11.16 24.69 1.91
N PHE A 32 10.65 24.87 0.70
CA PHE A 32 10.32 26.15 0.11
C PHE A 32 8.96 26.08 -0.57
N ALA A 33 8.25 27.20 -0.55
CA ALA A 33 7.08 27.43 -1.36
C ALA A 33 7.18 28.79 -2.05
N GLU A 34 6.59 28.90 -3.23
CA GLU A 34 6.39 30.19 -3.89
C GLU A 34 4.96 30.65 -3.68
N SER A 35 4.79 31.91 -3.28
CA SER A 35 3.47 32.55 -3.16
C SER A 35 3.56 34.01 -3.53
N GLY A 36 2.76 34.43 -4.51
CA GLY A 36 2.73 35.81 -5.01
C GLY A 36 4.08 36.31 -5.53
N GLY A 37 4.86 35.45 -6.21
CA GLY A 37 6.20 35.78 -6.73
C GLY A 37 7.28 35.91 -5.66
N LYS A 38 7.02 35.47 -4.42
CA LYS A 38 7.98 35.45 -3.32
C LYS A 38 8.27 34.03 -2.86
N ASN A 39 9.54 33.75 -2.57
CA ASN A 39 9.97 32.50 -1.96
C ASN A 39 9.80 32.55 -0.44
N VAL A 40 9.14 31.53 0.11
CA VAL A 40 8.89 31.37 1.54
C VAL A 40 9.62 30.11 2.02
N SER A 41 10.49 30.27 3.03
CA SER A 41 11.13 29.13 3.70
C SER A 41 10.11 28.44 4.62
N LEU A 42 9.89 27.14 4.38
CA LEU A 42 9.12 26.24 5.23
C LEU A 42 10.02 25.39 6.14
N ALA A 43 11.34 25.58 6.04
CA ALA A 43 12.33 24.94 6.90
C ALA A 43 12.31 25.50 8.32
N ASN A 44 12.43 24.59 9.28
CA ASN A 44 12.99 24.86 10.60
C ASN A 44 14.28 24.07 10.78
N VAL A 45 15.27 24.73 11.39
CA VAL A 45 16.44 24.04 11.93
C VAL A 45 16.07 23.55 13.33
N ALA A 46 15.97 22.24 13.49
CA ALA A 46 15.74 21.62 14.79
C ALA A 46 17.07 21.28 15.46
N HIS A 47 17.12 21.50 16.77
CA HIS A 47 18.16 20.95 17.62
C HIS A 47 17.86 19.47 17.89
N ILE A 48 18.81 18.59 17.60
CA ILE A 48 18.69 17.17 17.93
C ILE A 48 18.69 17.02 19.46
N ILE A 49 19.65 17.67 20.13
CA ILE A 49 19.70 17.83 21.59
C ILE A 49 19.43 19.30 21.92
N GLY A 50 18.35 19.55 22.65
CA GLY A 50 17.84 20.87 22.97
C GLY A 50 18.74 21.71 23.89
N HIS A 51 18.39 22.99 23.99
CA HIS A 51 19.03 23.97 24.88
C HIS A 51 18.42 23.94 26.29
N GLY A 52 19.26 24.09 27.31
CA GLY A 52 18.85 24.18 28.72
C GLY A 52 18.45 22.82 29.33
N ALA A 53 18.22 22.81 30.64
CA ALA A 53 17.86 21.60 31.38
C ALA A 53 16.50 21.03 30.98
N ASP A 54 15.57 21.88 30.53
CA ASP A 54 14.20 21.49 30.12
C ASP A 54 14.04 21.39 28.58
N GLY A 55 15.14 21.47 27.82
CA GLY A 55 15.10 21.37 26.37
C GLY A 55 14.80 19.94 25.89
N PRO A 56 14.29 19.76 24.66
CA PRO A 56 14.04 18.42 24.16
C PRO A 56 15.29 17.54 24.16
N ARG A 57 15.23 16.36 24.78
CA ARG A 57 16.37 15.41 24.91
C ARG A 57 17.61 16.02 25.61
N SER A 58 17.44 17.05 26.44
CA SER A 58 18.53 17.71 27.16
C SER A 58 19.25 16.81 28.17
N GLU A 59 18.59 15.73 28.61
CA GLU A 59 19.07 14.71 29.51
C GLU A 59 20.04 13.71 28.88
N HIS A 60 20.22 13.77 27.55
CA HIS A 60 21.09 12.85 26.82
C HIS A 60 22.56 12.98 27.24
N GLU A 61 23.30 11.87 27.29
CA GLU A 61 24.70 11.82 27.75
C GLU A 61 25.66 12.73 26.97
N LEU A 62 25.36 12.97 25.68
CA LEU A 62 26.13 13.86 24.81
C LEU A 62 25.82 15.35 25.03
N ALA A 63 24.83 15.71 25.85
CA ALA A 63 24.35 17.08 25.98
C ALA A 63 25.41 18.07 26.47
N GLU A 64 26.36 17.63 27.29
CA GLU A 64 27.46 18.48 27.79
C GLU A 64 28.62 18.62 26.80
N GLN A 65 28.78 17.65 25.90
CA GLN A 65 29.93 17.57 24.99
C GLN A 65 29.63 18.14 23.59
N ILE A 66 28.35 18.15 23.21
CA ILE A 66 27.95 18.58 21.87
C ILE A 66 27.86 20.11 21.77
N ASP A 67 28.39 20.67 20.68
CA ASP A 67 28.13 22.06 20.33
C ASP A 67 26.64 22.21 19.99
N LYS A 68 25.91 22.89 20.88
CA LYS A 68 24.45 23.04 20.78
C LYS A 68 24.04 23.70 19.47
N ASP A 69 24.80 24.68 18.99
CA ASP A 69 24.53 25.35 17.71
C ASP A 69 25.42 24.83 16.57
N GLY A 70 26.13 23.73 16.83
CA GLY A 70 27.05 23.08 15.91
C GLY A 70 26.32 22.29 14.85
N PHE A 71 26.95 22.16 13.68
CA PHE A 71 26.37 21.44 12.55
C PHE A 71 25.87 20.05 12.94
N ASP A 72 26.62 19.31 13.75
CA ASP A 72 26.32 17.92 14.11
C ASP A 72 25.04 17.78 14.94
N ASN A 73 24.69 18.80 15.75
CA ASN A 73 23.47 18.85 16.57
C ASN A 73 22.23 19.41 15.85
N LEU A 74 22.32 19.76 14.57
CA LEU A 74 21.24 20.42 13.84
C LEU A 74 20.71 19.56 12.69
N ILE A 75 19.39 19.59 12.46
CA ILE A 75 18.71 18.90 11.35
C ILE A 75 17.67 19.81 10.70
N MET A 76 17.50 19.70 9.38
CA MET A 76 16.54 20.48 8.59
C MET A 76 15.21 19.74 8.45
N LEU A 77 14.15 20.29 9.02
CA LEU A 77 12.80 19.70 8.99
C LEU A 77 11.76 20.70 8.49
N CYS A 78 10.63 20.21 7.98
CA CYS A 78 9.47 21.07 7.77
C CYS A 78 8.85 21.45 9.12
N LEU A 79 8.08 22.55 9.15
CA LEU A 79 7.41 23.05 10.35
C LEU A 79 6.66 21.94 11.13
N ALA A 80 5.94 21.08 10.42
CA ALA A 80 5.17 19.98 11.02
C ALA A 80 6.07 18.92 11.67
N CYS A 81 7.10 18.45 10.96
CA CYS A 81 8.00 17.41 11.48
C CYS A 81 8.82 17.92 12.66
N HIS A 82 9.29 19.17 12.61
CA HIS A 82 9.97 19.80 13.73
C HIS A 82 9.10 19.80 14.99
N LYS A 83 7.83 20.20 14.87
CA LYS A 83 6.91 20.23 16.02
C LYS A 83 6.70 18.83 16.61
N ILE A 84 6.51 17.83 15.77
CA ILE A 84 6.29 16.43 16.19
C ILE A 84 7.47 15.91 17.02
N ILE A 85 8.71 16.09 16.55
CA ILE A 85 9.88 15.53 17.24
C ILE A 85 10.20 16.23 18.56
N ASP A 86 9.79 17.48 18.72
CA ASP A 86 9.97 18.24 19.97
C ASP A 86 8.91 17.86 21.01
N GLU A 87 7.67 17.57 20.58
CA GLU A 87 6.58 17.19 21.49
C GLU A 87 6.63 15.70 21.88
N LEU A 88 7.11 14.82 21.01
CA LEU A 88 7.13 13.36 21.20
C LEU A 88 8.56 12.82 21.40
N GLN A 89 9.32 13.44 22.30
CA GLN A 89 10.75 13.18 22.47
C GLN A 89 11.08 11.70 22.75
N SER A 90 10.26 11.02 23.54
CA SER A 90 10.44 9.59 23.86
C SER A 90 10.26 8.66 22.66
N GLN A 91 9.55 9.11 21.62
CA GLN A 91 9.38 8.35 20.36
C GLN A 91 10.47 8.66 19.35
N TYR A 92 11.25 9.72 19.55
CA TYR A 92 12.27 10.19 18.62
C TYR A 92 13.59 10.44 19.35
N PRO A 93 14.30 9.36 19.75
CA PRO A 93 15.59 9.46 20.44
C PRO A 93 16.68 10.08 19.54
N VAL A 94 17.77 10.51 20.16
CA VAL A 94 18.87 11.24 19.50
C VAL A 94 19.47 10.41 18.35
N GLU A 95 19.67 9.12 18.56
CA GLU A 95 20.27 8.18 17.61
C GLU A 95 19.42 8.04 16.35
N GLU A 96 18.10 8.04 16.50
CA GLU A 96 17.18 7.93 15.37
C GLU A 96 17.26 9.19 14.50
N ILE A 97 17.25 10.37 15.11
CA ILE A 97 17.33 11.65 14.38
C ILE A 97 18.71 11.82 13.72
N LEU A 98 19.79 11.39 14.38
CA LEU A 98 21.13 11.32 13.78
C LEU A 98 21.15 10.37 12.58
N THR A 99 20.51 9.21 12.69
CA THR A 99 20.35 8.26 11.57
C THR A 99 19.65 8.91 10.39
N TRP A 100 18.55 9.63 10.62
CA TRP A 100 17.81 10.34 9.58
C TRP A 100 18.69 11.35 8.83
N LYS A 101 19.43 12.15 9.60
CA LYS A 101 20.33 13.16 9.05
C LYS A 101 21.41 12.55 8.18
N THR A 102 22.06 11.49 8.66
CA THR A 102 23.12 10.77 7.94
C THR A 102 22.58 10.13 6.66
N GLN A 103 21.50 9.36 6.75
CA GLN A 103 20.89 8.70 5.58
C GLN A 103 20.41 9.71 4.54
N HIS A 104 19.84 10.85 4.95
CA HIS A 104 19.43 11.90 4.01
C HIS A 104 20.64 12.53 3.32
N ALA A 105 21.71 12.81 4.07
CA ALA A 105 22.94 13.34 3.50
C ALA A 105 23.54 12.39 2.45
N GLU A 106 23.57 11.09 2.75
CA GLU A 106 24.02 10.04 1.83
C GLU A 106 23.14 9.98 0.59
N LYS A 107 21.81 10.05 0.74
CA LYS A 107 20.87 10.13 -0.40
C LYS A 107 21.17 11.31 -1.31
N ILE A 108 21.38 12.51 -0.75
CA ILE A 108 21.73 13.70 -1.54
C ILE A 108 23.09 13.55 -2.22
N SER A 109 24.10 13.05 -1.49
CA SER A 109 25.44 12.82 -2.05
C SER A 109 25.42 11.79 -3.18
N ALA A 110 24.62 10.73 -3.05
CA ALA A 110 24.48 9.67 -4.04
C ALA A 110 23.96 10.18 -5.39
N LEU A 111 23.19 11.28 -5.41
CA LEU A 111 22.73 11.91 -6.65
C LEU A 111 23.88 12.45 -7.51
N PHE A 112 25.02 12.78 -6.90
CA PHE A 112 26.18 13.35 -7.58
C PHE A 112 27.29 12.33 -7.84
N THR A 113 27.20 11.13 -7.25
CA THR A 113 28.13 10.04 -7.47
C THR A 113 27.48 8.97 -8.34
N SER A 114 27.54 9.13 -9.66
CA SER A 114 27.26 8.01 -10.56
C SER A 114 28.47 7.08 -10.60
N PRO A 115 28.32 5.77 -10.32
CA PRO A 115 29.41 4.83 -10.48
C PRO A 115 29.90 4.88 -11.93
N LYS A 116 31.21 5.08 -12.10
CA LYS A 116 31.84 5.08 -13.42
C LYS A 116 32.32 3.67 -13.72
N PHE A 117 31.80 3.09 -14.79
CA PHE A 117 32.26 1.79 -15.28
C PHE A 117 33.33 2.00 -16.35
N PRO A 118 34.36 1.13 -16.41
CA PRO A 118 35.41 1.23 -17.42
C PRO A 118 34.84 1.06 -18.83
N ASP A 119 34.03 0.04 -19.07
CA ASP A 119 33.45 -0.34 -20.35
C ASP A 119 31.95 -0.68 -20.24
N GLU A 120 31.34 -1.09 -21.35
CA GLU A 120 29.93 -1.50 -21.40
C GLU A 120 29.68 -2.77 -20.59
N ASP A 121 30.57 -3.75 -20.65
CA ASP A 121 30.38 -5.05 -19.99
C ASP A 121 30.29 -4.89 -18.46
N HIS A 122 31.15 -4.10 -17.84
CA HIS A 122 31.09 -3.85 -16.39
C HIS A 122 29.82 -3.09 -15.98
N LEU A 123 29.29 -2.21 -16.85
CA LEU A 123 28.01 -1.55 -16.61
C LEU A 123 26.86 -2.56 -16.68
N LEU A 124 26.87 -3.44 -17.68
CA LEU A 124 25.83 -4.46 -17.84
C LEU A 124 25.90 -5.53 -16.74
N GLN A 125 27.09 -5.87 -16.23
CA GLN A 125 27.26 -6.72 -15.04
C GLN A 125 26.57 -6.10 -13.83
N ALA A 126 26.81 -4.82 -13.54
CA ALA A 126 26.15 -4.13 -12.42
C ALA A 126 24.63 -4.05 -12.60
N VAL A 127 24.13 -3.92 -13.84
CA VAL A 127 22.69 -4.02 -14.13
C VAL A 127 22.18 -5.44 -13.86
N ASN A 128 22.90 -6.46 -14.31
CA ASN A 128 22.54 -7.86 -14.10
C ASN A 128 22.52 -8.24 -12.61
N ASP A 129 23.49 -7.79 -11.82
CA ASP A 129 23.53 -8.05 -10.38
C ASP A 129 22.27 -7.53 -9.67
N LEU A 130 21.80 -6.33 -10.04
CA LEU A 130 20.56 -5.77 -9.51
C LEU A 130 19.31 -6.53 -10.01
N LEU A 131 19.33 -7.04 -11.24
CA LEU A 131 18.25 -7.88 -11.77
C LEU A 131 18.18 -9.24 -11.04
N GLU A 132 19.33 -9.85 -10.74
CA GLU A 132 19.42 -11.12 -10.00
C GLU A 132 19.04 -10.96 -8.53
N GLU A 133 19.43 -9.86 -7.88
CA GLU A 133 18.95 -9.52 -6.53
C GLU A 133 17.42 -9.38 -6.52
N ASN A 134 16.87 -8.64 -7.48
CA ASN A 134 15.43 -8.47 -7.63
C ASN A 134 14.72 -9.81 -7.87
N ARG A 135 15.27 -10.67 -8.73
CA ARG A 135 14.75 -12.01 -9.03
C ARG A 135 14.72 -12.87 -7.76
N THR A 136 15.82 -12.93 -7.03
CA THR A 136 15.94 -13.71 -5.79
C THR A 136 14.88 -13.28 -4.76
N ILE A 137 14.70 -11.97 -4.58
CA ILE A 137 13.68 -11.43 -3.66
C ILE A 137 12.27 -11.77 -4.14
N PHE A 138 12.01 -11.67 -5.44
CA PHE A 138 10.71 -12.01 -6.01
C PHE A 138 10.39 -13.51 -5.87
N GLU A 139 11.37 -14.38 -6.06
CA GLU A 139 11.19 -15.83 -5.93
C GLU A 139 10.97 -16.23 -4.45
N GLU A 140 11.72 -15.65 -3.52
CA GLU A 140 11.64 -15.98 -2.09
C GLU A 140 10.42 -15.36 -1.39
N TYR A 141 10.11 -14.10 -1.68
CA TYR A 141 9.10 -13.32 -0.96
C TYR A 141 7.92 -12.90 -1.81
N GLY A 142 7.94 -13.17 -3.12
CA GLY A 142 6.86 -12.78 -4.01
C GLY A 142 5.50 -13.36 -3.59
N PRO A 143 4.40 -12.83 -4.12
CA PRO A 143 3.04 -13.22 -3.73
C PRO A 143 2.66 -14.68 -4.00
N TYR A 144 3.51 -15.42 -4.71
CA TYR A 144 3.37 -16.85 -4.95
C TYR A 144 4.60 -17.65 -4.49
N SER A 145 5.43 -17.07 -3.63
CA SER A 145 6.55 -17.80 -3.08
C SER A 145 6.07 -18.89 -2.13
N ASP A 146 6.91 -19.90 -1.91
CA ASP A 146 6.62 -20.98 -0.96
C ASP A 146 6.36 -20.43 0.45
N LEU A 147 7.00 -19.32 0.83
CA LEU A 147 6.75 -18.62 2.09
C LEU A 147 5.31 -18.09 2.15
N VAL A 148 4.82 -17.41 1.11
CA VAL A 148 3.45 -16.87 1.10
C VAL A 148 2.40 -17.98 1.04
N ILE A 149 2.67 -19.03 0.26
CA ILE A 149 1.73 -20.13 0.07
C ILE A 149 1.67 -21.01 1.31
N ASN A 150 2.80 -21.19 2.01
CA ASN A 150 2.88 -22.08 3.15
C ASN A 150 2.72 -21.42 4.52
N SER A 151 2.97 -20.11 4.63
CA SER A 151 2.82 -19.37 5.88
C SER A 151 1.35 -19.12 6.23
N ASP A 152 1.00 -19.36 7.49
CA ASP A 152 -0.29 -19.02 8.08
C ASP A 152 -0.28 -17.65 8.80
N SER A 153 0.88 -16.99 8.94
CA SER A 153 1.04 -15.83 9.83
C SER A 153 0.81 -14.47 9.18
N GLY A 154 0.57 -14.39 7.86
CA GLY A 154 0.40 -13.13 7.12
C GLY A 154 1.69 -12.29 7.00
N ASP A 155 2.70 -12.55 7.83
CA ASP A 155 4.01 -11.89 7.85
C ASP A 155 4.74 -11.97 6.51
N ALA A 156 4.49 -13.02 5.72
CA ALA A 156 5.09 -13.19 4.40
C ALA A 156 4.65 -12.08 3.42
N LEU A 157 3.37 -11.68 3.47
CA LEU A 157 2.86 -10.58 2.63
C LEU A 157 3.37 -9.22 3.10
N GLU A 158 3.53 -9.04 4.41
CA GLU A 158 4.14 -7.82 4.95
C GLU A 158 5.62 -7.74 4.57
N THR A 159 6.34 -8.87 4.64
CA THR A 159 7.73 -8.96 4.20
C THR A 159 7.86 -8.64 2.72
N TRP A 160 6.98 -9.20 1.86
CA TRP A 160 6.91 -8.85 0.44
C TRP A 160 6.77 -7.34 0.22
N ARG A 161 5.85 -6.71 0.96
CA ARG A 161 5.61 -5.26 0.89
C ARG A 161 6.86 -4.48 1.30
N LEU A 162 7.52 -4.87 2.40
CA LEU A 162 8.76 -4.25 2.86
C LEU A 162 9.87 -4.38 1.82
N ARG A 163 10.14 -5.59 1.30
CA ARG A 163 11.17 -5.85 0.28
C ARG A 163 10.90 -5.08 -1.03
N SER A 164 9.62 -4.93 -1.40
CA SER A 164 9.22 -4.12 -2.55
C SER A 164 9.63 -2.65 -2.39
N LEU A 165 9.40 -2.08 -1.19
CA LEU A 165 9.65 -0.68 -0.90
C LEU A 165 11.13 -0.38 -0.65
N ASP A 166 11.83 -1.23 0.09
CA ASP A 166 13.20 -0.97 0.54
C ASP A 166 14.29 -1.48 -0.41
N THR A 167 13.95 -2.41 -1.31
CA THR A 167 14.93 -3.06 -2.21
C THR A 167 14.52 -2.99 -3.68
N LEU A 168 13.37 -3.56 -4.06
CA LEU A 168 12.99 -3.68 -5.48
C LEU A 168 12.81 -2.33 -6.18
N ILE A 169 12.05 -1.41 -5.58
CA ILE A 169 11.86 -0.05 -6.14
C ILE A 169 13.20 0.71 -6.22
N PRO A 170 14.03 0.76 -5.15
CA PRO A 170 15.37 1.33 -5.24
C PRO A 170 16.24 0.70 -6.33
N ASN A 171 16.25 -0.62 -6.46
CA ASN A 171 17.04 -1.32 -7.47
C ASN A 171 16.55 -1.04 -8.89
N ASN A 172 15.23 -1.00 -9.11
CA ASN A 172 14.65 -0.58 -10.38
C ASN A 172 15.13 0.82 -10.78
N ARG A 173 15.14 1.76 -9.83
CA ARG A 173 15.66 3.12 -10.03
C ARG A 173 17.16 3.13 -10.30
N LYS A 174 17.96 2.33 -9.58
CA LYS A 174 19.40 2.17 -9.82
C LYS A 174 19.66 1.68 -11.25
N ILE A 175 18.98 0.62 -11.70
CA ILE A 175 19.12 0.08 -13.07
C ILE A 175 18.84 1.15 -14.12
N ILE A 176 17.73 1.89 -13.98
CA ILE A 176 17.37 2.99 -14.90
C ILE A 176 18.47 4.05 -14.91
N ASN A 177 18.94 4.47 -13.73
CA ASN A 177 19.94 5.53 -13.59
C ASN A 177 21.30 5.11 -14.16
N LEU A 178 21.73 3.86 -13.96
CA LEU A 178 22.98 3.31 -14.50
C LEU A 178 23.01 3.41 -16.03
N ILE A 179 21.91 3.06 -16.68
CA ILE A 179 21.77 3.11 -18.14
C ILE A 179 21.59 4.56 -18.62
N GLU A 180 20.67 5.33 -18.02
CA GLU A 180 20.41 6.73 -18.42
C GLU A 180 21.65 7.63 -18.30
N SER A 181 22.41 7.52 -17.21
CA SER A 181 23.63 8.31 -17.00
C SER A 181 24.75 7.95 -17.96
N SER A 182 24.72 6.74 -18.53
CA SER A 182 25.76 6.22 -19.41
C SER A 182 25.43 6.36 -20.89
N LYS A 183 24.20 6.74 -21.25
CA LYS A 183 23.72 6.72 -22.65
C LYS A 183 24.48 7.61 -23.63
N TYR A 184 25.14 8.65 -23.14
CA TYR A 184 25.97 9.54 -23.96
C TYR A 184 27.43 9.09 -24.04
N LYS A 185 27.86 8.13 -23.20
CA LYS A 185 29.19 7.52 -23.25
C LYS A 185 29.31 6.55 -24.41
N TYR A 186 28.22 5.85 -24.73
CA TYR A 186 28.16 4.86 -25.79
C TYR A 186 27.51 5.47 -27.05
N GLY A 187 27.85 4.93 -28.23
CA GLY A 187 27.40 5.48 -29.52
C GLY A 187 25.88 5.49 -29.68
N TYR A 188 25.35 6.43 -30.46
CA TYR A 188 23.90 6.52 -30.75
C TYR A 188 23.54 5.82 -32.07
N PRO A 189 22.49 4.98 -32.11
CA PRO A 189 21.63 4.57 -30.99
C PRO A 189 22.30 3.49 -30.12
N TRP A 190 22.18 3.62 -28.79
CA TRP A 190 22.70 2.63 -27.84
C TRP A 190 21.60 1.62 -27.49
N GLU A 191 21.81 0.35 -27.87
CA GLU A 191 20.77 -0.69 -27.78
C GLU A 191 20.30 -1.00 -26.34
N PRO A 192 21.18 -1.11 -25.30
CA PRO A 192 20.74 -1.27 -23.91
C PRO A 192 19.77 -0.20 -23.43
N TYR A 193 19.97 1.06 -23.83
CA TYR A 193 19.03 2.14 -23.49
C TYR A 193 17.65 1.90 -24.13
N LYS A 194 17.61 1.50 -25.40
CA LYS A 194 16.37 1.20 -26.11
C LYS A 194 15.62 0.02 -25.48
N GLN A 195 16.32 -1.05 -25.11
CA GLN A 195 15.73 -2.20 -24.43
C GLN A 195 15.21 -1.84 -23.03
N MET A 196 15.95 -0.97 -22.30
CA MET A 196 15.57 -0.49 -20.97
C MET A 196 14.28 0.34 -20.97
N LEU A 197 13.87 0.99 -22.07
CA LEU A 197 12.65 1.82 -22.08
C LEU A 197 11.38 1.04 -21.66
N ARG A 198 11.24 -0.22 -22.10
CA ARG A 198 10.13 -1.09 -21.66
C ARG A 198 10.24 -1.44 -20.18
N TYR A 199 11.46 -1.67 -19.70
CA TYR A 199 11.76 -1.90 -18.30
C TYR A 199 11.42 -0.68 -17.43
N LYS A 200 11.72 0.53 -17.89
CA LYS A 200 11.36 1.78 -17.21
C LYS A 200 9.86 1.92 -17.03
N MET A 201 9.07 1.63 -18.07
CA MET A 201 7.61 1.63 -17.96
C MET A 201 7.10 0.61 -16.94
N HIS A 202 7.69 -0.59 -16.90
CA HIS A 202 7.39 -1.59 -15.88
C HIS A 202 7.77 -1.11 -14.47
N ALA A 203 8.96 -0.55 -14.30
CA ALA A 203 9.45 -0.05 -13.01
C ALA A 203 8.58 1.08 -12.45
N ASP A 204 8.18 2.03 -13.30
CA ASP A 204 7.27 3.11 -12.93
C ASP A 204 5.89 2.53 -12.54
N ALA A 205 5.34 1.62 -13.36
CA ALA A 205 4.10 0.91 -13.07
C ALA A 205 4.15 0.12 -11.73
N PHE A 206 5.25 -0.57 -11.46
CA PHE A 206 5.44 -1.33 -10.22
C PHE A 206 5.55 -0.40 -9.01
N GLN A 207 6.28 0.71 -9.13
CA GLN A 207 6.37 1.72 -8.07
C GLN A 207 5.00 2.33 -7.77
N ASP A 208 4.26 2.73 -8.81
CA ASP A 208 2.91 3.27 -8.64
C ASP A 208 2.00 2.24 -7.98
N ASN A 209 2.08 0.96 -8.37
CA ASN A 209 1.34 -0.09 -7.70
C ASN A 209 1.72 -0.16 -6.21
N CYS A 210 2.99 -0.10 -5.84
CA CYS A 210 3.39 -0.21 -4.44
C CYS A 210 3.01 1.00 -3.58
N LEU A 211 3.09 2.21 -4.15
CA LEU A 211 2.94 3.48 -3.42
C LEU A 211 1.54 4.09 -3.50
N SER A 212 0.75 3.75 -4.52
CA SER A 212 -0.57 4.33 -4.75
C SER A 212 -1.68 3.42 -4.23
N ASP A 213 -2.67 4.05 -3.59
CA ASP A 213 -3.97 3.41 -3.30
C ASP A 213 -4.82 3.27 -4.58
N LYS A 214 -4.50 4.03 -5.64
CA LYS A 214 -5.14 3.92 -6.96
C LYS A 214 -4.45 2.84 -7.78
N LYS A 215 -4.95 1.62 -7.69
CA LYS A 215 -4.51 0.49 -8.51
C LYS A 215 -5.14 0.56 -9.90
N ILE A 216 -4.39 0.18 -10.94
CA ILE A 216 -4.90 0.02 -12.31
C ILE A 216 -4.63 -1.41 -12.81
N SER A 217 -5.47 -1.91 -13.71
CA SER A 217 -5.34 -3.26 -14.27
C SER A 217 -4.27 -3.40 -15.36
N GLU A 218 -3.84 -2.29 -15.96
CA GLU A 218 -2.97 -2.30 -17.15
C GLU A 218 -1.47 -2.11 -16.83
N TYR A 219 -1.07 -2.30 -15.57
CA TYR A 219 0.34 -2.20 -15.20
C TYR A 219 1.18 -3.15 -16.06
N LYS A 220 2.26 -2.61 -16.65
CA LYS A 220 3.22 -3.40 -17.41
C LYS A 220 3.94 -4.36 -16.48
N THR A 221 3.93 -5.64 -16.82
CA THR A 221 4.70 -6.68 -16.12
C THR A 221 6.17 -6.60 -16.51
N PHE A 222 7.01 -7.32 -15.77
CA PHE A 222 8.45 -7.35 -16.01
C PHE A 222 8.74 -7.78 -17.46
N PRO A 223 9.50 -6.99 -18.23
CA PRO A 223 9.80 -7.32 -19.62
C PRO A 223 10.95 -8.31 -19.67
N ILE A 224 10.63 -9.59 -19.80
CA ILE A 224 11.63 -10.67 -19.89
C ILE A 224 12.63 -10.47 -21.03
N GLU A 225 12.24 -9.75 -22.09
CA GLU A 225 13.12 -9.42 -23.20
C GLU A 225 14.30 -8.55 -22.77
N PHE A 226 14.12 -7.70 -21.74
CA PHE A 226 15.20 -6.88 -21.20
C PHE A 226 16.23 -7.72 -20.44
N ASP A 227 15.79 -8.60 -19.53
CA ASP A 227 16.68 -9.52 -18.78
C ASP A 227 17.44 -10.44 -19.75
N HIS A 228 16.72 -11.04 -20.69
CA HIS A 228 17.32 -11.89 -21.72
C HIS A 228 18.36 -11.13 -22.56
N PHE A 229 18.08 -9.88 -22.95
CA PHE A 229 19.03 -9.06 -23.68
C PHE A 229 20.32 -8.79 -22.89
N ILE A 230 20.21 -8.43 -21.61
CA ILE A 230 21.36 -8.18 -20.73
C ILE A 230 22.21 -9.45 -20.59
N LYS A 231 21.58 -10.59 -20.28
CA LYS A 231 22.27 -11.89 -20.14
C LYS A 231 22.94 -12.34 -21.42
N ALA A 232 22.26 -12.20 -22.56
CA ALA A 232 22.85 -12.52 -23.87
C ALA A 232 24.07 -11.65 -24.18
N LYS A 233 24.04 -10.35 -23.85
CA LYS A 233 25.19 -9.45 -24.02
C LYS A 233 26.39 -9.83 -23.16
N LEU A 234 26.14 -10.35 -21.95
CA LEU A 234 27.16 -10.82 -21.02
C LEU A 234 27.64 -12.25 -21.29
N GLY A 235 27.07 -12.95 -22.27
CA GLY A 235 27.37 -14.36 -22.55
C GLY A 235 26.86 -15.33 -21.48
N ILE A 236 25.88 -14.91 -20.67
CA ILE A 236 25.24 -15.76 -19.65
C ILE A 236 24.24 -16.69 -20.34
N PRO A 237 24.37 -18.03 -20.19
CA PRO A 237 23.42 -18.98 -20.77
C PRO A 237 21.99 -18.69 -20.31
N THR A 238 21.07 -18.52 -21.27
CA THR A 238 19.65 -18.25 -21.00
C THR A 238 18.77 -19.05 -21.95
N PRO A 239 17.63 -19.61 -21.50
CA PRO A 239 16.66 -20.24 -22.39
C PRO A 239 16.07 -19.24 -23.38
N SER A 240 15.43 -19.72 -24.45
CA SER A 240 14.73 -18.84 -25.38
C SER A 240 13.59 -18.10 -24.70
N ILE A 241 13.23 -16.93 -25.23
CA ILE A 241 12.12 -16.12 -24.71
C ILE A 241 10.81 -16.92 -24.69
N GLU A 242 10.56 -17.75 -25.71
CA GLU A 242 9.40 -18.63 -25.78
C GLU A 242 9.40 -19.66 -24.65
N ALA A 243 10.55 -20.31 -24.39
CA ALA A 243 10.68 -21.27 -23.30
C ALA A 243 10.45 -20.61 -21.93
N ILE A 244 11.01 -19.41 -21.72
CA ILE A 244 10.79 -18.64 -20.48
C ILE A 244 9.31 -18.31 -20.30
N LYS A 245 8.60 -17.92 -21.36
CA LYS A 245 7.15 -17.63 -21.29
C LYS A 245 6.34 -18.87 -20.94
N ASP A 246 6.66 -20.01 -21.54
CA ASP A 246 5.97 -21.27 -21.28
C ASP A 246 6.22 -21.76 -19.85
N GLU A 247 7.47 -21.69 -19.37
CA GLU A 247 7.85 -21.99 -17.99
C GLU A 247 7.13 -21.05 -16.99
N GLU A 248 7.04 -19.75 -17.27
CA GLU A 248 6.33 -18.79 -16.42
C GLU A 248 4.82 -19.06 -16.37
N LEU A 249 4.22 -19.44 -17.50
CA LEU A 249 2.81 -19.84 -17.58
C LEU A 249 2.53 -21.12 -16.79
N GLU A 250 3.39 -22.13 -16.93
CA GLU A 250 3.29 -23.39 -16.20
C GLU A 250 3.51 -23.21 -14.70
N PHE A 251 4.54 -22.43 -14.32
CA PHE A 251 4.78 -22.04 -12.93
C PHE A 251 3.55 -21.36 -12.33
N ARG A 252 3.00 -20.34 -12.99
CA ARG A 252 1.80 -19.64 -12.51
C ARG A 252 0.60 -20.58 -12.35
N HIS A 253 0.38 -21.45 -13.32
CA HIS A 253 -0.71 -22.43 -13.25
C HIS A 253 -0.54 -23.38 -12.06
N ASN A 254 0.65 -23.94 -11.86
CA ASN A 254 0.96 -24.84 -10.74
C ASN A 254 0.83 -24.13 -9.38
N GLN A 255 1.21 -22.86 -9.30
CA GLN A 255 1.03 -22.07 -8.08
C GLN A 255 -0.45 -21.83 -7.76
N ILE A 256 -1.26 -21.45 -8.76
CA ILE A 256 -2.71 -21.31 -8.59
C ILE A 256 -3.33 -22.64 -8.15
N GLN A 257 -2.96 -23.74 -8.81
CA GLN A 257 -3.49 -25.08 -8.51
C GLN A 257 -3.15 -25.50 -7.07
N THR A 258 -1.90 -25.26 -6.64
CA THR A 258 -1.45 -25.54 -5.27
C THR A 258 -2.24 -24.72 -4.26
N PHE A 259 -2.42 -23.43 -4.51
CA PHE A 259 -3.16 -22.53 -3.63
C PHE A 259 -4.63 -22.92 -3.53
N ILE A 260 -5.29 -23.16 -4.67
CA ILE A 260 -6.67 -23.63 -4.73
C ILE A 260 -6.84 -24.96 -4.00
N LYS A 261 -5.93 -25.93 -4.21
CA LYS A 261 -5.99 -27.23 -3.54
C LYS A 261 -5.81 -27.10 -2.03
N ARG A 262 -4.89 -26.25 -1.56
CA ARG A 262 -4.67 -25.98 -0.13
C ARG A 262 -5.94 -25.49 0.56
N PHE A 263 -6.62 -24.50 -0.02
CA PHE A 263 -7.74 -23.84 0.65
C PHE A 263 -9.11 -24.46 0.34
N LEU A 264 -9.34 -24.92 -0.89
CA LEU A 264 -10.63 -25.46 -1.31
C LEU A 264 -10.69 -26.99 -1.24
N GLY A 265 -9.55 -27.69 -1.35
CA GLY A 265 -9.52 -29.16 -1.45
C GLY A 265 -10.10 -29.90 -0.24
N ASN A 266 -9.99 -29.31 0.96
CA ASN A 266 -10.55 -29.86 2.20
C ASN A 266 -11.71 -29.01 2.75
N HIS A 267 -12.27 -28.10 1.95
CA HIS A 267 -13.33 -27.22 2.43
C HIS A 267 -14.62 -28.03 2.65
N ASN A 268 -15.13 -28.02 3.89
CA ASN A 268 -16.23 -28.89 4.33
C ASN A 268 -17.60 -28.65 3.68
N TYR A 269 -17.72 -27.66 2.78
CA TYR A 269 -18.94 -27.38 2.01
C TYR A 269 -18.81 -27.74 0.52
N ILE A 270 -17.61 -28.11 0.06
CA ILE A 270 -17.33 -28.53 -1.30
C ILE A 270 -17.37 -30.06 -1.33
N SER A 271 -18.22 -30.64 -2.18
CA SER A 271 -18.30 -32.10 -2.36
C SER A 271 -17.31 -32.61 -3.40
N LYS A 272 -17.05 -31.82 -4.44
CA LYS A 272 -16.12 -32.19 -5.51
C LYS A 272 -15.54 -30.93 -6.16
N LEU A 273 -14.27 -31.06 -6.55
CA LEU A 273 -13.50 -30.03 -7.24
C LEU A 273 -12.93 -30.64 -8.53
N GLU A 274 -13.29 -30.10 -9.69
CA GLU A 274 -12.85 -30.63 -10.99
C GLU A 274 -12.27 -29.51 -11.85
N GLU A 275 -11.04 -29.69 -12.34
CA GLU A 275 -10.41 -28.74 -13.26
C GLU A 275 -10.95 -28.95 -14.68
N LEU A 276 -11.50 -27.90 -15.28
CA LEU A 276 -12.01 -27.94 -16.65
C LEU A 276 -10.93 -27.52 -17.65
N ASN A 277 -10.15 -26.50 -17.30
CA ASN A 277 -8.98 -26.02 -18.03
C ASN A 277 -8.09 -25.18 -17.09
N LYS A 278 -6.96 -24.66 -17.61
CA LYS A 278 -5.95 -23.91 -16.83
C LYS A 278 -6.48 -22.74 -16.00
N SER A 279 -7.65 -22.19 -16.31
CA SER A 279 -8.24 -21.03 -15.64
C SER A 279 -9.68 -21.26 -15.16
N THR A 280 -10.26 -22.43 -15.38
CA THR A 280 -11.67 -22.70 -15.06
C THR A 280 -11.82 -24.04 -14.37
N MET A 281 -12.67 -24.07 -13.35
CA MET A 281 -12.98 -25.26 -12.59
C MET A 281 -14.47 -25.36 -12.29
N ILE A 282 -14.92 -26.59 -12.06
CA ILE A 282 -16.25 -26.91 -11.57
C ILE A 282 -16.16 -27.20 -10.07
N VAL A 283 -17.00 -26.53 -9.30
CA VAL A 283 -17.10 -26.69 -7.85
C VAL A 283 -18.51 -27.20 -7.53
N ASP A 284 -18.60 -28.47 -7.17
CA ASP A 284 -19.85 -29.05 -6.66
C ASP A 284 -19.93 -28.80 -5.16
N LEU A 285 -21.07 -28.26 -4.72
CA LEU A 285 -21.36 -27.94 -3.32
C LEU A 285 -22.27 -28.98 -2.68
N LEU A 286 -22.18 -29.12 -1.35
CA LEU A 286 -22.99 -30.09 -0.59
C LEU A 286 -24.51 -29.83 -0.66
N ASP A 287 -24.93 -28.61 -1.01
CA ASP A 287 -26.35 -28.27 -1.19
C ASP A 287 -26.88 -28.58 -2.60
N GLY A 288 -26.07 -29.22 -3.45
CA GLY A 288 -26.43 -29.64 -4.80
C GLY A 288 -26.21 -28.57 -5.87
N ARG A 289 -25.75 -27.36 -5.52
CA ARG A 289 -25.32 -26.38 -6.52
C ARG A 289 -24.01 -26.81 -7.16
N MET A 290 -23.90 -26.54 -8.45
CA MET A 290 -22.67 -26.66 -9.23
C MET A 290 -22.29 -25.27 -9.70
N LEU A 291 -21.05 -24.85 -9.44
CA LEU A 291 -20.53 -23.54 -9.83
C LEU A 291 -19.40 -23.70 -10.84
N LYS A 292 -19.51 -23.02 -11.97
CA LYS A 292 -18.43 -22.82 -12.92
C LYS A 292 -17.61 -21.60 -12.50
N VAL A 293 -16.38 -21.85 -12.04
CA VAL A 293 -15.53 -20.84 -11.40
C VAL A 293 -14.32 -20.54 -12.26
N PHE A 294 -14.15 -19.28 -12.64
CA PHE A 294 -12.95 -18.78 -13.27
C PHE A 294 -11.93 -18.34 -12.21
N VAL A 295 -10.67 -18.75 -12.35
CA VAL A 295 -9.60 -18.42 -11.41
C VAL A 295 -8.55 -17.57 -12.13
N THR A 296 -8.28 -16.38 -11.58
CA THR A 296 -7.35 -15.41 -12.16
C THR A 296 -6.26 -15.00 -11.19
N ASN A 297 -5.03 -14.89 -11.69
CA ASN A 297 -3.86 -14.42 -10.96
C ASN A 297 -3.65 -12.89 -11.07
N THR A 298 -4.67 -12.16 -11.53
CA THR A 298 -4.59 -10.71 -11.72
C THR A 298 -4.42 -9.98 -10.37
N TYR A 299 -3.47 -9.06 -10.29
CA TYR A 299 -3.27 -8.22 -9.10
C TYR A 299 -4.40 -7.21 -8.86
N TYR A 300 -5.01 -6.71 -9.93
CA TYR A 300 -6.14 -5.79 -9.82
C TYR A 300 -7.20 -6.08 -10.88
N PHE A 301 -8.31 -6.67 -10.45
CA PHE A 301 -9.41 -7.05 -11.35
C PHE A 301 -10.38 -5.88 -11.57
N THR A 302 -10.66 -5.56 -12.83
CA THR A 302 -11.52 -4.44 -13.26
C THR A 302 -12.62 -4.93 -14.20
N GLU A 303 -13.51 -4.02 -14.59
CA GLU A 303 -14.59 -4.23 -15.56
C GLU A 303 -14.04 -4.70 -16.90
N HIS A 304 -12.90 -4.16 -17.34
CA HIS A 304 -12.23 -4.61 -18.56
C HIS A 304 -11.75 -6.07 -18.46
N THR A 305 -11.25 -6.46 -17.30
CA THR A 305 -10.87 -7.87 -17.06
C THR A 305 -12.12 -8.75 -17.08
N LEU A 306 -13.23 -8.30 -16.48
CA LEU A 306 -14.51 -9.00 -16.54
C LEU A 306 -14.98 -9.21 -17.98
N ASP A 307 -14.97 -8.17 -18.81
CA ASP A 307 -15.41 -8.25 -20.20
C ASP A 307 -14.64 -9.36 -20.95
N LYS A 308 -13.31 -9.40 -20.81
CA LYS A 308 -12.47 -10.46 -21.41
C LYS A 308 -12.81 -11.85 -20.90
N VAL A 309 -13.02 -12.01 -19.59
CA VAL A 309 -13.38 -13.30 -19.01
C VAL A 309 -14.73 -13.77 -19.56
N THR A 310 -15.72 -12.88 -19.61
CA THR A 310 -17.05 -13.22 -20.11
C THR A 310 -17.11 -13.44 -21.62
N GLU A 311 -16.20 -12.83 -22.39
CA GLU A 311 -16.05 -13.09 -23.82
C GLU A 311 -15.52 -14.51 -24.08
N ILE A 312 -14.56 -14.97 -23.27
CA ILE A 312 -14.00 -16.32 -23.36
C ILE A 312 -14.99 -17.36 -22.86
N ASP A 313 -15.67 -17.09 -21.75
CA ASP A 313 -16.59 -18.03 -21.11
C ASP A 313 -17.80 -17.30 -20.51
N PRO A 314 -18.91 -17.16 -21.27
CA PRO A 314 -20.09 -16.43 -20.81
C PRO A 314 -20.89 -17.16 -19.73
N GLY A 315 -20.59 -18.45 -19.48
CA GLY A 315 -21.33 -19.30 -18.54
C GLY A 315 -20.72 -19.41 -17.15
N ILE A 316 -19.83 -18.48 -16.76
CA ILE A 316 -19.20 -18.49 -15.44
C ILE A 316 -20.16 -18.02 -14.34
N ASP A 317 -20.21 -18.76 -13.24
CA ASP A 317 -21.00 -18.41 -12.05
C ASP A 317 -20.18 -17.56 -11.07
N ALA A 318 -18.86 -17.75 -11.05
CA ALA A 318 -17.98 -17.03 -10.14
C ALA A 318 -16.57 -16.79 -10.70
N ILE A 319 -15.90 -15.81 -10.12
CA ILE A 319 -14.53 -15.41 -10.39
C ILE A 319 -13.78 -15.35 -9.06
N ILE A 320 -12.65 -16.06 -8.98
CA ILE A 320 -11.72 -16.01 -7.86
C ILE A 320 -10.47 -15.24 -8.29
N CYS A 321 -10.20 -14.11 -7.65
CA CYS A 321 -8.90 -13.45 -7.67
C CYS A 321 -7.97 -14.22 -6.73
N SER A 322 -7.14 -15.11 -7.29
CA SER A 322 -6.29 -16.03 -6.52
C SER A 322 -4.99 -15.40 -6.04
N CYS A 323 -4.62 -14.22 -6.53
CA CYS A 323 -3.43 -13.51 -6.08
C CYS A 323 -3.60 -13.10 -4.62
N PRO A 324 -2.73 -13.55 -3.68
CA PRO A 324 -2.82 -13.16 -2.27
C PRO A 324 -2.66 -11.65 -2.03
N SER A 325 -1.82 -11.01 -2.84
CA SER A 325 -1.64 -9.55 -2.87
C SER A 325 -2.59 -8.83 -3.82
N GLY A 326 -3.59 -9.54 -4.35
CA GLY A 326 -4.54 -9.04 -5.34
C GLY A 326 -5.71 -8.31 -4.70
N GLN A 327 -6.41 -7.52 -5.53
CA GLN A 327 -7.66 -6.86 -5.19
C GLN A 327 -8.55 -6.76 -6.43
N TYR A 328 -9.78 -6.29 -6.26
CA TYR A 328 -10.67 -5.96 -7.36
C TYR A 328 -11.31 -4.59 -7.17
N ALA A 329 -11.67 -3.95 -8.27
CA ALA A 329 -12.34 -2.65 -8.23
C ALA A 329 -13.76 -2.78 -7.62
N PRO A 330 -14.19 -1.83 -6.77
CA PRO A 330 -15.56 -1.81 -6.25
C PRO A 330 -16.62 -1.80 -7.37
N SER A 331 -16.34 -1.09 -8.46
CA SER A 331 -17.20 -1.02 -9.64
C SER A 331 -17.29 -2.36 -10.38
N ALA A 332 -16.18 -3.10 -10.49
CA ALA A 332 -16.19 -4.46 -11.03
C ALA A 332 -17.04 -5.41 -10.17
N LYS A 333 -16.95 -5.30 -8.83
CA LYS A 333 -17.81 -6.07 -7.92
C LYS A 333 -19.29 -5.74 -8.12
N ALA A 334 -19.64 -4.46 -8.22
CA ALA A 334 -21.00 -4.03 -8.48
C ALA A 334 -21.54 -4.56 -9.82
N LEU A 335 -20.73 -4.50 -10.88
CA LEU A 335 -21.09 -5.01 -12.20
C LEU A 335 -21.27 -6.54 -12.22
N CYS A 336 -20.39 -7.28 -11.53
CA CYS A 336 -20.54 -8.72 -11.34
C CYS A 336 -21.85 -9.07 -10.63
N ILE A 337 -22.20 -8.34 -9.56
CA ILE A 337 -23.48 -8.52 -8.85
C ILE A 337 -24.66 -8.30 -9.81
N GLN A 338 -24.64 -7.25 -10.62
CA GLN A 338 -25.69 -6.98 -11.62
C GLN A 338 -25.83 -8.09 -12.66
N LYS A 339 -24.70 -8.71 -13.06
CA LYS A 339 -24.67 -9.84 -13.99
C LYS A 339 -24.98 -11.19 -13.33
N GLY A 340 -25.16 -11.24 -12.00
CA GLY A 340 -25.36 -12.49 -11.27
C GLY A 340 -24.10 -13.34 -11.11
N ILE A 341 -22.92 -12.75 -11.31
CA ILE A 341 -21.61 -13.42 -11.21
C ILE A 341 -20.98 -13.09 -9.86
N GLY A 342 -20.50 -14.10 -9.14
CA GLY A 342 -19.80 -13.89 -7.88
C GLY A 342 -18.33 -13.51 -8.08
N LEU A 343 -17.92 -12.28 -7.72
CA LEU A 343 -16.50 -11.87 -7.74
C LEU A 343 -15.90 -11.88 -6.34
N PHE A 344 -14.83 -12.64 -6.11
CA PHE A 344 -14.29 -12.87 -4.77
C PHE A 344 -12.77 -12.94 -4.74
N MET A 345 -12.18 -12.48 -3.63
CA MET A 345 -10.89 -13.00 -3.18
C MET A 345 -11.09 -14.44 -2.66
N LEU A 346 -10.04 -15.26 -2.63
CA LEU A 346 -10.18 -16.67 -2.25
C LEU A 346 -10.87 -16.87 -0.88
N GLY A 347 -10.45 -16.13 0.15
CA GLY A 347 -11.05 -16.21 1.49
C GLY A 347 -12.52 -15.76 1.52
N GLU A 348 -12.90 -14.83 0.64
CA GLU A 348 -14.29 -14.41 0.49
C GLU A 348 -15.13 -15.53 -0.14
N PHE A 349 -14.62 -16.18 -1.19
CA PHE A 349 -15.29 -17.30 -1.86
C PHE A 349 -15.60 -18.44 -0.90
N MET A 350 -14.63 -18.83 -0.06
CA MET A 350 -14.80 -19.90 0.94
C MET A 350 -15.97 -19.65 1.91
N GLY A 351 -16.20 -18.40 2.30
CA GLY A 351 -17.35 -18.03 3.11
C GLY A 351 -18.63 -17.89 2.29
N ALA A 352 -18.53 -17.24 1.13
CA ALA A 352 -19.66 -16.93 0.26
C ALA A 352 -20.41 -18.19 -0.19
N ILE A 353 -19.70 -19.26 -0.58
CA ILE A 353 -20.32 -20.48 -1.11
C ILE A 353 -21.33 -21.14 -0.16
N ARG A 354 -21.29 -20.84 1.14
CA ARG A 354 -22.27 -21.32 2.13
C ARG A 354 -23.63 -20.61 2.07
N LEU A 355 -23.70 -19.54 1.28
CA LEU A 355 -24.84 -18.66 1.15
C LEU A 355 -25.39 -18.73 -0.28
N THR A 356 -26.57 -18.16 -0.48
CA THR A 356 -27.29 -18.12 -1.76
C THR A 356 -27.77 -16.71 -2.10
N GLY A 357 -28.10 -16.50 -3.37
CA GLY A 357 -28.65 -15.23 -3.87
C GLY A 357 -27.76 -14.03 -3.58
N GLU A 358 -28.37 -12.94 -3.11
CA GLU A 358 -27.65 -11.69 -2.82
C GLU A 358 -26.56 -11.85 -1.76
N LYS A 359 -26.79 -12.69 -0.73
CA LYS A 359 -25.82 -12.94 0.34
C LYS A 359 -24.56 -13.65 -0.17
N TYR A 360 -24.70 -14.47 -1.22
CA TYR A 360 -23.57 -15.05 -1.94
C TYR A 360 -22.86 -13.98 -2.77
N LEU A 361 -23.58 -13.31 -3.67
CA LEU A 361 -23.01 -12.36 -4.63
C LEU A 361 -22.31 -11.17 -3.95
N ASN A 362 -22.82 -10.73 -2.82
CA ASN A 362 -22.35 -9.54 -2.10
C ASN A 362 -21.79 -9.87 -0.71
N TYR A 363 -21.20 -11.06 -0.56
CA TYR A 363 -20.66 -11.55 0.71
C TYR A 363 -19.61 -10.61 1.33
N LEU A 364 -19.82 -10.24 2.58
CA LEU A 364 -18.88 -9.47 3.41
C LEU A 364 -18.24 -10.38 4.46
N THR A 365 -16.91 -10.36 4.57
CA THR A 365 -16.22 -11.17 5.59
C THR A 365 -16.39 -10.59 6.99
N SER A 366 -16.25 -11.43 8.02
CA SER A 366 -16.19 -10.97 9.40
C SER A 366 -15.01 -10.04 9.67
N GLY A 367 -13.88 -10.29 8.99
CA GLY A 367 -12.69 -9.42 9.02
C GLY A 367 -12.99 -8.02 8.48
N ASP A 368 -13.56 -7.92 7.27
CA ASP A 368 -13.96 -6.65 6.69
C ASP A 368 -14.92 -5.88 7.61
N ARG A 369 -15.91 -6.59 8.16
CA ARG A 369 -16.87 -6.01 9.11
C ARG A 369 -16.16 -5.43 10.33
N LYS A 370 -15.23 -6.17 10.93
CA LYS A 370 -14.45 -5.71 12.08
C LYS A 370 -13.62 -4.46 11.72
N THR A 371 -12.92 -4.47 10.59
CA THR A 371 -12.13 -3.32 10.11
C THR A 371 -13.01 -2.08 9.89
N ARG A 372 -14.22 -2.24 9.33
CA ARG A 372 -15.19 -1.15 9.16
C ARG A 372 -15.61 -0.53 10.50
N ILE A 373 -15.86 -1.37 11.52
CA ILE A 373 -16.22 -0.93 12.87
C ILE A 373 -15.07 -0.19 13.54
N GLU A 374 -13.87 -0.76 13.53
CA GLU A 374 -12.66 -0.16 14.12
C GLU A 374 -12.30 1.17 13.45
N ARG A 375 -12.48 1.26 12.12
CA ARG A 375 -12.27 2.50 11.36
C ARG A 375 -13.16 3.62 11.86
N LEU A 376 -14.47 3.39 12.03
CA LEU A 376 -15.36 4.40 12.58
C LEU A 376 -15.01 4.71 14.04
N GLY A 377 -14.77 3.69 14.86
CA GLY A 377 -14.40 3.86 16.26
C GLY A 377 -13.19 4.79 16.43
N GLY A 378 -12.14 4.58 15.63
CA GLY A 378 -10.96 5.45 15.62
C GLY A 378 -11.24 6.88 15.14
N ALA A 379 -12.09 7.05 14.12
CA ALA A 379 -12.49 8.37 13.63
C ALA A 379 -13.29 9.15 14.69
N VAL A 380 -14.26 8.49 15.34
CA VAL A 380 -15.05 9.07 16.44
C VAL A 380 -14.12 9.43 17.61
N GLN A 381 -13.24 8.53 18.03
CA GLN A 381 -12.31 8.78 19.13
C GLN A 381 -11.43 10.01 18.89
N ALA A 382 -10.95 10.21 17.65
CA ALA A 382 -10.14 11.37 17.28
C ALA A 382 -10.90 12.70 17.44
N LEU A 383 -12.23 12.69 17.28
CA LEU A 383 -13.10 13.86 17.45
C LEU A 383 -13.44 14.15 18.92
N ARG A 384 -13.01 13.30 19.86
CA ARG A 384 -13.17 13.47 21.31
C ARG A 384 -14.65 13.78 21.69
N PRO A 385 -15.58 12.86 21.43
CA PRO A 385 -16.99 13.09 21.69
C PRO A 385 -17.23 13.32 23.18
N ALA A 386 -18.32 14.03 23.50
CA ALA A 386 -18.71 14.29 24.87
C ALA A 386 -18.97 12.98 25.64
N ALA A 387 -18.72 12.98 26.95
CA ALA A 387 -19.02 11.83 27.80
C ALA A 387 -20.50 11.45 27.67
N GLY A 388 -20.79 10.15 27.62
CA GLY A 388 -22.14 9.65 27.41
C GLY A 388 -22.62 9.65 25.96
N THR A 389 -21.70 9.79 25.00
CA THR A 389 -21.96 9.55 23.57
C THR A 389 -21.61 8.11 23.22
N GLU A 390 -22.53 7.41 22.56
CA GLU A 390 -22.29 6.09 21.96
C GLU A 390 -22.49 6.20 20.45
N VAL A 391 -21.67 5.51 19.65
CA VAL A 391 -21.81 5.52 18.19
C VAL A 391 -21.90 4.09 17.66
N TYR A 392 -22.87 3.86 16.79
CA TYR A 392 -23.17 2.56 16.21
C TYR A 392 -23.13 2.64 14.68
N LEU A 393 -22.74 1.54 14.06
CA LEU A 393 -22.88 1.28 12.62
C LEU A 393 -23.98 0.27 12.37
N PHE A 394 -24.68 0.42 11.24
CA PHE A 394 -25.67 -0.56 10.80
C PHE A 394 -25.81 -0.55 9.27
N GLY A 395 -26.90 -1.16 8.78
CA GLY A 395 -27.27 -1.07 7.37
C GLY A 395 -26.39 -1.88 6.43
N SER A 396 -26.36 -1.46 5.17
CA SER A 396 -25.70 -2.19 4.08
C SER A 396 -24.19 -2.31 4.31
N TYR A 397 -23.56 -1.28 4.90
CA TYR A 397 -22.14 -1.22 5.23
C TYR A 397 -21.64 -2.34 6.16
N LEU A 398 -22.50 -2.96 6.97
CA LEU A 398 -22.10 -4.09 7.82
C LEU A 398 -22.58 -5.44 7.29
N ARG A 399 -23.20 -5.50 6.12
CA ARG A 399 -23.78 -6.75 5.56
C ARG A 399 -23.24 -7.09 4.18
N GLN A 400 -22.83 -6.10 3.42
CA GLN A 400 -22.52 -6.21 2.00
C GLN A 400 -21.12 -5.71 1.68
N LYS A 401 -20.42 -6.38 0.77
CA LYS A 401 -19.10 -5.94 0.28
C LYS A 401 -19.21 -4.63 -0.50
N SER A 402 -20.12 -4.60 -1.47
CA SER A 402 -20.56 -3.41 -2.19
C SER A 402 -21.79 -2.85 -1.48
N HIS A 403 -21.61 -1.72 -0.80
CA HIS A 403 -22.65 -1.01 -0.04
C HIS A 403 -23.04 0.29 -0.77
N ASN A 404 -24.19 0.85 -0.41
CA ASN A 404 -24.68 2.10 -1.01
C ASN A 404 -24.25 3.33 -0.20
N ASP A 405 -24.29 3.17 1.12
CA ASP A 405 -24.16 4.22 2.12
C ASP A 405 -23.56 3.65 3.41
N ILE A 406 -23.18 4.54 4.31
CA ILE A 406 -22.72 4.23 5.65
C ILE A 406 -23.72 4.81 6.64
N ASP A 407 -24.50 3.91 7.25
CA ASP A 407 -25.49 4.26 8.27
C ASP A 407 -24.85 4.32 9.66
N ILE A 408 -24.89 5.50 10.28
CA ILE A 408 -24.33 5.80 11.59
C ILE A 408 -25.45 6.26 12.54
N MET A 409 -25.51 5.66 13.72
CA MET A 409 -26.39 6.10 14.80
C MET A 409 -25.54 6.70 15.93
N ILE A 410 -25.78 7.96 16.26
CA ILE A 410 -25.17 8.65 17.40
C ILE A 410 -26.18 8.75 18.53
N VAL A 411 -25.86 8.18 19.68
CA VAL A 411 -26.75 8.11 20.84
C VAL A 411 -26.19 8.94 21.98
N TYR A 412 -26.98 9.90 22.47
CA TYR A 412 -26.58 10.76 23.60
C TYR A 412 -27.40 10.46 24.86
N LYS A 413 -26.74 10.55 26.03
CA LYS A 413 -27.36 10.28 27.34
C LYS A 413 -28.00 11.49 27.99
N ASP A 414 -27.48 12.70 27.77
CA ASP A 414 -27.92 13.91 28.44
C ASP A 414 -27.90 15.15 27.53
N ALA A 415 -28.43 16.27 28.03
CA ALA A 415 -28.52 17.52 27.28
C ALA A 415 -27.16 18.15 26.96
N ALA A 416 -26.13 17.89 27.76
CA ALA A 416 -24.77 18.38 27.51
C ALA A 416 -24.14 17.64 26.33
N ALA A 417 -24.30 16.31 26.28
CA ALA A 417 -23.90 15.49 25.13
C ALA A 417 -24.69 15.89 23.88
N LYS A 418 -26.00 16.13 23.98
CA LYS A 418 -26.84 16.58 22.86
C LYS A 418 -26.28 17.81 22.15
N ALA A 419 -25.80 18.81 22.90
CA ALA A 419 -25.24 20.03 22.33
C ALA A 419 -23.95 19.79 21.54
N ALA A 420 -23.19 18.74 21.86
CA ALA A 420 -21.96 18.36 21.19
C ALA A 420 -22.19 17.49 19.93
N MET A 421 -23.39 16.96 19.71
CA MET A 421 -23.64 16.01 18.61
C MET A 421 -23.54 16.65 17.23
N ILE A 422 -23.95 17.93 17.12
CA ILE A 422 -23.82 18.70 15.86
C ILE A 422 -22.34 18.82 15.45
N ALA A 423 -21.45 19.06 16.42
CA ALA A 423 -20.03 19.16 16.16
C ALA A 423 -19.43 17.79 15.78
N LEU A 424 -19.89 16.71 16.42
CA LEU A 424 -19.48 15.35 16.09
C LEU A 424 -19.93 14.94 14.69
N GLU A 425 -21.19 15.21 14.33
CA GLU A 425 -21.71 14.95 12.99
C GLU A 425 -20.93 15.73 11.93
N ALA A 426 -20.74 17.04 12.14
CA ALA A 426 -19.95 17.87 11.23
C ALA A 426 -18.50 17.37 11.11
N GLY A 427 -17.90 16.93 12.21
CA GLY A 427 -16.56 16.36 12.22
C GLY A 427 -16.46 15.03 11.46
N LEU A 428 -17.47 14.17 11.56
CA LEU A 428 -17.53 12.91 10.81
C LEU A 428 -17.72 13.18 9.31
N ARG A 429 -18.63 14.08 8.93
CA ARG A 429 -18.84 14.50 7.53
C ARG A 429 -17.61 15.21 6.94
N GLY A 430 -16.86 15.94 7.75
CA GLY A 430 -15.62 16.59 7.35
C GLY A 430 -14.39 15.68 7.35
N CYS A 431 -14.53 14.40 7.72
CA CYS A 431 -13.41 13.47 7.72
C CYS A 431 -13.10 13.06 6.28
N THR A 432 -11.90 13.38 5.80
CA THR A 432 -11.43 13.03 4.44
C THR A 432 -11.50 11.52 4.15
N ARG A 433 -11.55 10.68 5.18
CA ARG A 433 -11.72 9.22 5.06
C ARG A 433 -13.10 8.79 4.53
N TYR A 434 -14.08 9.68 4.54
CA TYR A 434 -15.44 9.46 4.04
C TYR A 434 -15.82 10.45 2.94
N GLU A 435 -14.84 11.14 2.33
CA GLU A 435 -15.09 12.22 1.36
C GLU A 435 -15.85 11.74 0.12
N ASP A 436 -15.63 10.48 -0.27
CA ASP A 436 -16.29 9.83 -1.41
C ASP A 436 -17.46 8.90 -0.99
N GLU A 437 -17.85 8.88 0.29
CA GLU A 437 -18.87 7.97 0.83
C GLU A 437 -20.15 8.74 1.22
N ALA A 438 -21.30 8.15 0.94
CA ALA A 438 -22.58 8.69 1.40
C ALA A 438 -22.81 8.33 2.88
N LEU A 439 -22.69 9.32 3.78
CA LEU A 439 -22.98 9.14 5.21
C LEU A 439 -24.43 9.49 5.54
N ASP A 440 -25.18 8.50 6.02
CA ASP A 440 -26.46 8.75 6.70
C ASP A 440 -26.25 8.70 8.22
N ILE A 441 -26.52 9.82 8.89
CA ILE A 441 -26.25 9.98 10.32
C ILE A 441 -27.55 10.31 11.02
N THR A 442 -28.00 9.39 11.88
CA THR A 442 -29.15 9.59 12.75
C THR A 442 -28.67 9.88 14.17
N ILE A 443 -29.24 10.91 14.80
CA ILE A 443 -28.94 11.28 16.18
C ILE A 443 -30.18 11.00 17.04
N ALA A 444 -30.02 10.22 18.10
CA ALA A 444 -31.10 9.85 19.01
C ALA A 444 -30.69 10.01 20.47
N SER A 445 -31.65 10.36 21.33
CA SER A 445 -31.49 10.16 22.76
C SER A 445 -31.47 8.68 23.10
N LYS A 446 -30.92 8.32 24.26
CA LYS A 446 -30.94 6.93 24.75
C LYS A 446 -32.35 6.32 24.80
N ASP A 447 -33.37 7.13 25.09
CA ASP A 447 -34.76 6.67 25.15
C ASP A 447 -35.38 6.44 23.77
N GLU A 448 -35.07 7.29 22.80
CA GLU A 448 -35.47 7.10 21.39
C GLU A 448 -34.78 5.86 20.81
N PHE A 449 -33.49 5.71 21.10
CA PHE A 449 -32.70 4.56 20.70
C PHE A 449 -33.24 3.24 21.25
N ALA A 450 -33.68 3.20 22.52
CA ALA A 450 -34.30 2.00 23.10
C ALA A 450 -35.63 1.60 22.43
N LYS A 451 -36.31 2.55 21.77
CA LYS A 451 -37.60 2.32 21.08
C LYS A 451 -37.44 2.07 19.59
N LEU A 452 -36.24 2.27 19.04
CA LEU A 452 -35.96 2.08 17.63
C LEU A 452 -36.15 0.61 17.22
N ARG A 453 -36.63 0.44 15.98
CA ARG A 453 -36.79 -0.85 15.30
C ARG A 453 -36.18 -0.68 13.92
N LEU A 454 -35.21 -1.52 13.61
CA LEU A 454 -34.56 -1.56 12.31
C LEU A 454 -35.15 -2.72 11.52
N ASP A 455 -35.40 -2.51 10.22
CA ASP A 455 -35.83 -3.58 9.31
C ASP A 455 -34.84 -4.74 9.28
N GLN A 456 -33.56 -4.42 9.48
CA GLN A 456 -32.49 -5.38 9.65
C GLN A 456 -31.68 -5.01 10.90
N ASP A 457 -31.81 -5.83 11.94
CA ASP A 457 -31.14 -5.60 13.22
C ASP A 457 -29.69 -6.11 13.19
N ASN A 458 -28.82 -5.32 12.55
CA ASN A 458 -27.38 -5.56 12.49
C ASN A 458 -26.58 -4.44 13.17
N LEU A 459 -27.23 -3.72 14.08
CA LEU A 459 -26.64 -2.60 14.79
C LEU A 459 -25.43 -3.07 15.61
N THR A 460 -24.28 -2.45 15.37
CA THR A 460 -23.03 -2.81 16.04
C THR A 460 -22.37 -1.56 16.61
N ARG A 461 -22.01 -1.61 17.88
CA ARG A 461 -21.37 -0.47 18.55
C ARG A 461 -19.93 -0.31 18.07
N ALA A 462 -19.62 0.86 17.53
CA ALA A 462 -18.28 1.24 17.08
C ALA A 462 -17.53 2.08 18.11
N PHE A 463 -18.26 2.85 18.93
CA PHE A 463 -17.69 3.66 20.01
C PHE A 463 -18.57 3.57 21.28
N PRO A 464 -17.98 3.24 22.45
CA PRO A 464 -18.70 3.03 23.71
C PRO A 464 -18.95 4.30 24.54
#